data_AF-A0A3D0KXD0-F1
#
_entry.id   AF-A0A3D0KXD0-F1
#
_cell.length_a   1.000
_cell.length_b   1.000
_cell.length_c   1.000
_cell.angle_alpha   90.00
_cell.angle_beta   90.00
_cell.angle_gamma   90.00
#
_symmetry.space_group_name_H-M   'P 1'
#
loop_
_entity.id
_entity.type
_entity.pdbx_description
1 polymer ?
#
loop_
_entity_poly.entity_id
_entity_poly.type
_entity_poly.pdbx_seq_one_letter_code
_entity_poly.pdbx_strand_id
1 'polypeptide(L)'
;MPLEPDSPDDNPYQSTVWQTEGGSLLEMMIDTASWSDVDMEAVRTRFCIAADMTCAHLGQPAVSVGALLCDDQRMRQLNSQFRGKDSTTNVLSFPDEMPEDETPESPDMTPRLIGELALAHGRLVAEAEDDGKSLDDHLTHLFVHGLAHLFGLDHETDADAQAMEAAETAILASLGIADPYGNMTDASGDTEPASGTDSTGGTDSTGGTNITGPSEGRKRAAF
;
A
#
# COMPACT_ATOMS: atom_id res chain seq x y z
N MET A 1 -46.07 -13.10 20.69
CA MET A 1 -44.96 -12.14 20.78
C MET A 1 -44.30 -12.12 19.42
N PRO A 2 -44.21 -10.98 18.73
CA PRO A 2 -43.38 -10.89 17.54
C PRO A 2 -41.92 -11.00 17.98
N LEU A 3 -41.13 -11.77 17.23
CA LEU A 3 -39.67 -11.76 17.32
C LEU A 3 -39.23 -10.39 16.83
N GLU A 4 -38.85 -9.51 17.76
CA GLU A 4 -38.11 -8.31 17.40
C GLU A 4 -36.73 -8.77 16.90
N PRO A 5 -36.31 -8.43 15.66
CA PRO A 5 -34.93 -8.64 15.26
C PRO A 5 -34.03 -7.80 16.17
N ASP A 6 -33.04 -8.47 16.75
CA ASP A 6 -32.07 -7.90 17.67
C ASP A 6 -31.34 -6.70 17.04
N SER A 7 -31.30 -5.63 17.83
CA SER A 7 -30.40 -4.46 17.88
C SER A 7 -29.75 -3.88 16.60
N PRO A 8 -29.90 -2.56 16.37
CA PRO A 8 -28.94 -1.79 15.56
C PRO A 8 -27.63 -1.58 16.37
N ASP A 9 -26.47 -1.50 15.71
CA ASP A 9 -25.12 -1.21 16.26
C ASP A 9 -24.21 -2.38 16.71
N ASP A 10 -24.03 -3.39 15.86
CA ASP A 10 -22.85 -4.28 15.95
C ASP A 10 -21.83 -3.96 14.83
N ASN A 11 -21.62 -2.67 14.57
CA ASN A 11 -20.60 -2.21 13.63
C ASN A 11 -19.27 -2.02 14.40
N PRO A 12 -18.27 -2.92 14.26
CA PRO A 12 -17.04 -2.84 15.05
C PRO A 12 -16.10 -1.72 14.57
N TYR A 13 -16.47 -1.00 13.49
CA TYR A 13 -15.63 -0.02 12.85
C TYR A 13 -15.73 1.37 13.51
N GLN A 14 -14.59 1.87 13.96
CA GLN A 14 -14.40 3.27 14.37
C GLN A 14 -13.76 4.06 13.22
N SER A 15 -14.34 5.22 12.90
CA SER A 15 -13.74 6.17 11.95
C SER A 15 -13.00 7.28 12.70
N THR A 16 -11.81 7.62 12.23
CA THR A 16 -11.01 8.73 12.77
C THR A 16 -10.14 9.34 11.66
N VAL A 17 -9.74 10.60 11.82
CA VAL A 17 -8.85 11.28 10.88
C VAL A 17 -7.59 11.69 11.61
N TRP A 18 -6.44 11.31 11.09
CA TRP A 18 -5.13 11.70 11.60
C TRP A 18 -4.52 12.73 10.66
N GLN A 19 -4.22 13.91 11.20
CA GLN A 19 -3.49 14.94 10.48
C GLN A 19 -2.01 14.84 10.83
N THR A 20 -1.18 14.84 9.80
CA THR A 20 0.29 14.82 9.89
C THR A 20 0.85 16.24 10.09
N GLU A 21 2.13 16.36 10.45
CA GLU A 21 2.78 17.68 10.55
C GLU A 21 3.03 18.29 9.16
N GLY A 22 3.31 17.45 8.15
CA GLY A 22 3.46 17.84 6.75
C GLY A 22 2.14 18.26 6.09
N GLY A 23 1.00 18.08 6.75
CA GLY A 23 -0.31 18.54 6.31
C GLY A 23 -1.17 17.47 5.60
N SER A 24 -0.65 16.27 5.40
CA SER A 24 -1.40 15.10 4.91
C SER A 24 -2.49 14.67 5.90
N LEU A 25 -3.55 14.05 5.37
CA LEU A 25 -4.68 13.51 6.12
C LEU A 25 -4.76 11.98 5.93
N LEU A 26 -4.91 11.25 7.02
CA LEU A 26 -5.11 9.81 7.01
C LEU A 26 -6.51 9.53 7.55
N GLU A 27 -7.41 9.09 6.68
CA GLU A 27 -8.79 8.75 6.99
C GLU A 27 -8.86 7.26 7.37
N MET A 28 -8.88 6.99 8.67
CA MET A 28 -8.81 5.63 9.21
C MET A 28 -10.20 5.08 9.47
N MET A 29 -10.42 3.83 9.08
CA MET A 29 -11.55 3.00 9.47
C MET A 29 -11.01 1.74 10.13
N ILE A 30 -11.26 1.58 11.43
CA ILE A 30 -10.57 0.59 12.27
C ILE A 30 -11.58 -0.39 12.86
N ASP A 31 -11.45 -1.67 12.54
CA ASP A 31 -12.14 -2.75 13.24
C ASP A 31 -11.57 -2.88 14.66
N THR A 32 -12.28 -2.28 15.62
CA THR A 32 -11.86 -2.21 17.02
C THR A 32 -11.89 -3.56 17.73
N ALA A 33 -12.62 -4.55 17.21
CA ALA A 33 -12.62 -5.90 17.77
C ALA A 33 -11.33 -6.63 17.39
N SER A 34 -11.01 -6.60 16.09
CA SER A 34 -9.87 -7.32 15.53
C SER A 34 -8.52 -6.70 15.88
N TRP A 35 -8.47 -5.38 16.13
CA TRP A 35 -7.26 -4.63 16.44
C TRP A 35 -7.18 -4.17 17.90
N SER A 36 -7.88 -4.85 18.80
CA SER A 36 -8.01 -4.44 20.22
C SER A 36 -6.70 -4.56 21.03
N ASP A 37 -5.74 -5.34 20.56
CA ASP A 37 -4.45 -5.61 21.17
C ASP A 37 -3.30 -4.74 20.61
N VAL A 38 -3.58 -3.90 19.61
CA VAL A 38 -2.60 -3.03 18.96
C VAL A 38 -2.67 -1.61 19.56
N ASP A 39 -1.51 -1.03 19.85
CA ASP A 39 -1.40 0.36 20.30
C ASP A 39 -1.64 1.33 19.14
N MET A 40 -2.90 1.77 18.99
CA MET A 40 -3.29 2.70 17.93
C MET A 40 -2.65 4.09 18.02
N GLU A 41 -2.19 4.51 19.20
CA GLU A 41 -1.47 5.79 19.33
C GLU A 41 -0.06 5.68 18.74
N ALA A 42 0.60 4.54 18.98
CA ALA A 42 1.88 4.21 18.35
C ALA A 42 1.73 4.05 16.83
N VAL A 43 0.69 3.36 16.36
CA VAL A 43 0.37 3.22 14.92
C VAL A 43 0.14 4.58 14.29
N ARG A 44 -0.71 5.41 14.88
CA ARG A 44 -0.97 6.78 14.41
C ARG A 44 0.32 7.57 14.26
N THR A 45 1.18 7.55 15.26
CA THR A 45 2.44 8.29 15.25
C THR A 45 3.33 7.83 14.10
N ARG A 46 3.52 6.51 13.95
CA ARG A 46 4.34 5.95 12.85
C ARG A 46 3.75 6.24 11.48
N PHE A 47 2.44 6.08 11.30
CA PHE A 47 1.77 6.33 10.01
C PHE A 47 1.86 7.79 9.61
N CYS A 48 1.68 8.73 10.55
CA CYS A 48 1.83 10.15 10.24
C CYS A 48 3.25 10.49 9.76
N ILE A 49 4.28 10.00 10.47
CA ILE A 49 5.67 10.25 10.09
C ILE A 49 5.99 9.55 8.76
N ALA A 50 5.55 8.30 8.58
CA ALA A 50 5.75 7.54 7.34
C ALA A 50 5.12 8.26 6.15
N ALA A 51 3.90 8.77 6.26
CA ALA A 51 3.24 9.53 5.20
C ALA A 51 4.03 10.79 4.82
N ASP A 52 4.48 11.57 5.81
CA ASP A 52 5.29 12.77 5.57
C ASP A 52 6.64 12.45 4.91
N MET A 53 7.31 11.39 5.38
CA MET A 53 8.58 10.93 4.81
C MET A 53 8.40 10.42 3.38
N THR A 54 7.35 9.66 3.08
CA THR A 54 7.04 9.18 1.73
C THR A 54 6.76 10.36 0.79
N CYS A 55 5.95 11.33 1.21
CA CYS A 55 5.68 12.52 0.40
C CYS A 55 6.96 13.32 0.13
N ALA A 56 7.78 13.55 1.16
CA ALA A 56 9.04 14.26 1.03
C ALA A 56 10.04 13.53 0.11
N HIS A 57 10.15 12.21 0.24
CA HIS A 57 11.05 11.38 -0.57
C HIS A 57 10.65 11.38 -2.04
N LEU A 58 9.36 11.30 -2.34
CA LEU A 58 8.82 11.27 -3.70
C LEU A 58 8.59 12.67 -4.30
N GLY A 59 8.89 13.74 -3.56
CA GLY A 59 8.68 15.12 -4.00
C GLY A 59 7.20 15.49 -4.19
N GLN A 60 6.30 14.86 -3.43
CA GLN A 60 4.86 15.06 -3.50
C GLN A 60 4.39 16.07 -2.43
N PRO A 61 3.34 16.86 -2.71
CA PRO A 61 2.69 17.68 -1.69
C PRO A 61 1.96 16.80 -0.67
N ALA A 62 1.40 17.43 0.37
CA ALA A 62 0.49 16.76 1.30
C ALA A 62 -0.71 16.10 0.59
N VAL A 63 -1.07 14.91 1.05
CA VAL A 63 -2.13 14.06 0.44
C VAL A 63 -3.18 13.62 1.45
N SER A 64 -4.34 13.18 0.98
CA SER A 64 -5.31 12.40 1.76
C SER A 64 -5.23 10.93 1.38
N VAL A 65 -5.31 10.03 2.36
CA VAL A 65 -5.28 8.56 2.17
C VAL A 65 -6.34 7.94 3.07
N GLY A 66 -7.18 7.08 2.50
CA GLY A 66 -8.04 6.20 3.29
C GLY A 66 -7.30 4.95 3.73
N ALA A 67 -7.53 4.46 4.95
CA ALA A 67 -6.99 3.17 5.38
C ALA A 67 -8.01 2.39 6.22
N LEU A 68 -8.32 1.18 5.75
CA LEU A 68 -9.18 0.21 6.41
C LEU A 68 -8.33 -0.81 7.15
N LEU A 69 -8.33 -0.74 8.48
CA LEU A 69 -7.76 -1.78 9.34
C LEU A 69 -8.87 -2.79 9.64
N CYS A 70 -8.80 -3.98 9.06
CA CYS A 70 -9.85 -4.99 9.12
C CYS A 70 -9.35 -6.39 9.50
N ASP A 71 -10.28 -7.34 9.60
CA ASP A 71 -10.00 -8.74 9.82
C ASP A 71 -9.69 -9.50 8.50
N ASP A 72 -9.20 -10.73 8.64
CA ASP A 72 -8.86 -11.59 7.50
C ASP A 72 -10.09 -11.97 6.66
N GLN A 73 -11.27 -12.05 7.28
CA GLN A 73 -12.51 -12.36 6.57
C GLN A 73 -12.88 -11.23 5.63
N ARG A 74 -12.85 -9.98 6.11
CA ARG A 74 -13.11 -8.78 5.30
C ARG A 74 -12.06 -8.63 4.22
N MET A 75 -10.78 -8.85 4.54
CA MET A 75 -9.71 -8.82 3.56
C MET A 75 -9.91 -9.83 2.43
N ARG A 76 -10.25 -11.08 2.76
CA ARG A 76 -10.56 -12.13 1.78
C ARG A 76 -11.73 -11.74 0.88
N GLN A 77 -12.77 -11.12 1.42
CA GLN A 77 -13.90 -10.60 0.63
C GLN A 77 -13.44 -9.52 -0.35
N LEU A 78 -12.63 -8.56 0.11
CA LEU A 78 -12.08 -7.50 -0.74
C LEU A 78 -11.19 -8.08 -1.84
N ASN A 79 -10.28 -9.00 -1.50
CA ASN A 79 -9.41 -9.66 -2.46
C ASN A 79 -10.20 -10.44 -3.52
N SER A 80 -11.26 -11.14 -3.11
CA SER A 80 -12.16 -11.84 -4.03
C SER A 80 -12.93 -10.87 -4.92
N GLN A 81 -13.39 -9.74 -4.37
CA GLN A 81 -14.21 -8.77 -5.08
C GLN A 81 -13.40 -7.99 -6.14
N PHE A 82 -12.21 -7.53 -5.77
CA PHE A 82 -11.42 -6.62 -6.59
C PHE A 82 -10.30 -7.29 -7.38
N ARG A 83 -9.82 -8.46 -6.94
CA ARG A 83 -8.75 -9.22 -7.61
C ARG A 83 -9.19 -10.61 -8.07
N GLY A 84 -10.42 -11.04 -7.77
CA GLY A 84 -10.91 -12.38 -8.10
C GLY A 84 -10.21 -13.50 -7.34
N LYS A 85 -9.49 -13.18 -6.24
CA LYS A 85 -8.70 -14.12 -5.45
C LYS A 85 -9.39 -14.40 -4.13
N ASP A 86 -9.86 -15.64 -3.96
CA ASP A 86 -10.63 -16.07 -2.79
C ASP A 86 -9.71 -16.48 -1.61
N SER A 87 -8.76 -15.61 -1.27
CA SER A 87 -7.76 -15.78 -0.20
C SER A 87 -7.52 -14.48 0.55
N THR A 88 -7.11 -14.56 1.82
CA THR A 88 -6.63 -13.36 2.54
C THR A 88 -5.25 -12.95 2.03
N THR A 89 -4.90 -11.66 2.21
CA THR A 89 -3.59 -11.07 1.93
C THR A 89 -3.28 -10.08 3.06
N ASN A 90 -2.07 -9.54 3.12
CA ASN A 90 -1.65 -8.63 4.19
C ASN A 90 -2.13 -7.19 3.94
N VAL A 91 -1.92 -6.68 2.72
CA VAL A 91 -2.35 -5.36 2.26
C VAL A 91 -3.03 -5.45 0.89
N LEU A 92 -3.90 -4.47 0.61
CA LEU A 92 -4.44 -4.16 -0.71
C LEU A 92 -4.42 -2.65 -0.89
N SER A 93 -3.97 -2.20 -2.04
CA SER A 93 -3.92 -0.78 -2.39
C SER A 93 -4.95 -0.45 -3.47
N PHE A 94 -5.73 0.60 -3.29
CA PHE A 94 -6.78 1.06 -4.20
C PHE A 94 -6.48 2.50 -4.65
N PRO A 95 -5.63 2.69 -5.68
CA PRO A 95 -5.33 4.02 -6.21
C PRO A 95 -6.59 4.73 -6.67
N ASP A 96 -6.66 6.04 -6.41
CA ASP A 96 -7.71 6.89 -6.96
C ASP A 96 -7.39 7.20 -8.43
N GLU A 97 -8.30 6.82 -9.35
CA GLU A 97 -8.14 7.07 -10.78
C GLU A 97 -8.30 8.58 -11.05
N MET A 98 -7.19 9.28 -11.32
CA MET A 98 -7.23 10.68 -11.74
C MET A 98 -8.04 10.82 -13.05
N PRO A 99 -8.97 11.79 -13.14
CA PRO A 99 -9.34 12.36 -14.42
C PRO A 99 -8.13 13.12 -14.98
N GLU A 100 -7.71 12.82 -16.21
CA GLU A 100 -6.55 13.47 -16.88
C GLU A 100 -6.65 15.01 -16.95
N ASP A 101 -7.85 15.57 -16.75
CA ASP A 101 -8.17 17.00 -16.86
C ASP A 101 -8.18 17.77 -15.52
N GLU A 102 -7.94 17.12 -14.37
CA GLU A 102 -7.83 17.85 -13.09
C GLU A 102 -6.44 18.43 -12.90
N THR A 103 -6.25 19.66 -13.38
CA THR A 103 -5.08 20.47 -13.03
C THR A 103 -5.06 20.73 -11.53
N PRO A 104 -3.91 20.62 -10.83
CA PRO A 104 -3.77 20.83 -9.38
C PRO A 104 -3.98 22.28 -8.90
N GLU A 105 -4.74 23.09 -9.65
CA GLU A 105 -4.88 24.53 -9.46
C GLU A 105 -6.18 24.95 -8.77
N SER A 106 -6.92 24.01 -8.15
CA SER A 106 -7.94 24.41 -7.18
C SER A 106 -7.24 24.81 -5.86
N PRO A 107 -7.38 26.07 -5.40
CA PRO A 107 -6.81 26.55 -4.14
C PRO A 107 -7.62 26.04 -2.93
N ASP A 108 -8.27 24.90 -3.06
CA ASP A 108 -8.97 24.27 -1.97
C ASP A 108 -7.91 23.67 -1.05
N MET A 109 -7.85 24.21 0.17
CA MET A 109 -6.86 23.95 1.22
C MET A 109 -6.84 22.49 1.73
N THR A 110 -7.47 21.56 1.02
CA THR A 110 -7.62 20.16 1.37
C THR A 110 -6.64 19.31 0.57
N PRO A 111 -5.81 18.49 1.24
CA PRO A 111 -4.92 17.54 0.57
C PRO A 111 -5.67 16.63 -0.42
N ARG A 112 -5.05 16.37 -1.56
CA ARG A 112 -5.63 15.50 -2.60
C ARG A 112 -5.74 14.07 -2.12
N LEU A 113 -6.91 13.42 -2.28
CA LEU A 113 -7.05 11.98 -2.09
C LEU A 113 -6.25 11.21 -3.15
N ILE A 114 -5.33 10.34 -2.72
CA ILE A 114 -4.54 9.50 -3.62
C ILE A 114 -5.05 8.06 -3.71
N GLY A 115 -5.92 7.65 -2.78
CA GLY A 115 -6.55 6.33 -2.78
C GLY A 115 -6.79 5.79 -1.38
N GLU A 116 -7.01 4.48 -1.31
CA GLU A 116 -7.35 3.76 -0.08
C GLU A 116 -6.45 2.53 0.09
N LEU A 117 -6.14 2.18 1.34
CA LEU A 117 -5.46 0.95 1.72
C LEU A 117 -6.41 0.06 2.53
N ALA A 118 -6.26 -1.25 2.43
CA ALA A 118 -6.83 -2.19 3.39
C ALA A 118 -5.70 -3.05 3.98
N LEU A 119 -5.70 -3.24 5.29
CA LEU A 119 -4.70 -3.99 6.04
C LEU A 119 -5.40 -5.05 6.91
N ALA A 120 -4.93 -6.30 6.86
CA ALA A 120 -5.53 -7.43 7.55
C ALA A 120 -4.74 -7.81 8.81
N HIS A 121 -5.35 -7.67 9.98
CA HIS A 121 -4.67 -7.90 11.26
C HIS A 121 -4.08 -9.31 11.38
N GLY A 122 -4.89 -10.34 11.14
CA GLY A 122 -4.49 -11.73 11.35
C GLY A 122 -3.33 -12.14 10.44
N ARG A 123 -3.38 -11.73 9.17
CA ARG A 123 -2.28 -11.99 8.23
C ARG A 123 -1.00 -11.24 8.61
N LEU A 124 -1.10 -9.97 9.00
CA LEU A 124 0.03 -9.16 9.47
C LEU A 124 0.72 -9.77 10.70
N VAL A 125 -0.05 -10.18 11.71
CA VAL A 125 0.48 -10.81 12.92
C VAL A 125 1.20 -12.11 12.58
N ALA A 126 0.57 -12.98 11.77
CA ALA A 126 1.17 -14.24 11.38
C ALA A 126 2.50 -14.05 10.62
N GLU A 127 2.58 -13.07 9.71
CA GLU A 127 3.81 -12.76 8.98
C GLU A 127 4.90 -12.17 9.88
N ALA A 128 4.54 -11.26 10.78
CA ALA A 128 5.50 -10.70 11.74
C ALA A 128 6.09 -11.79 12.64
N GLU A 129 5.27 -12.75 13.09
CA GLU A 129 5.73 -13.91 13.87
C GLU A 129 6.63 -14.85 13.05
N ASP A 130 6.23 -15.18 11.82
CA ASP A 130 6.98 -16.08 10.92
C ASP A 130 8.37 -15.50 10.57
N ASP A 131 8.44 -14.19 10.33
CA ASP A 131 9.68 -13.48 9.98
C ASP A 131 10.48 -13.00 11.20
N GLY A 132 9.96 -13.15 12.42
CA GLY A 132 10.58 -12.65 13.64
C GLY A 132 10.71 -11.12 13.71
N LYS A 133 9.81 -10.41 13.02
CA LYS A 133 9.74 -8.94 12.98
C LYS A 133 8.80 -8.42 14.06
N SER A 134 8.95 -7.16 14.47
CA SER A 134 7.89 -6.53 15.28
C SER A 134 6.67 -6.26 14.40
N LEU A 135 5.48 -6.44 14.96
CA LEU A 135 4.23 -6.13 14.26
C LEU A 135 4.20 -4.66 13.81
N ASP A 136 4.67 -3.76 14.67
CA ASP A 136 4.73 -2.33 14.40
C ASP A 136 5.59 -2.00 13.18
N ASP A 137 6.77 -2.63 13.07
CA ASP A 137 7.70 -2.40 11.96
C ASP A 137 7.13 -3.00 10.67
N HIS A 138 6.56 -4.21 10.73
CA HIS A 138 5.93 -4.87 9.58
C HIS A 138 4.73 -4.08 9.07
N LEU A 139 3.88 -3.59 9.98
CA LEU A 139 2.74 -2.75 9.66
C LEU A 139 3.17 -1.43 9.01
N THR A 140 4.23 -0.80 9.54
CA THR A 140 4.77 0.46 8.99
C THR A 140 5.36 0.24 7.59
N HIS A 141 6.07 -0.86 7.39
CA HIS A 141 6.57 -1.27 6.08
C HIS A 141 5.41 -1.44 5.08
N LEU A 142 4.36 -2.22 5.42
CA LEU A 142 3.23 -2.39 4.51
C LEU A 142 2.44 -1.11 4.24
N PHE A 143 2.40 -0.19 5.20
CA PHE A 143 1.82 1.13 4.97
C PHE A 143 2.64 1.95 3.96
N VAL A 144 3.98 1.98 4.10
CA VAL A 144 4.86 2.66 3.14
C VAL A 144 4.77 2.01 1.75
N HIS A 145 4.76 0.68 1.69
CA HIS A 145 4.57 -0.10 0.47
C HIS A 145 3.24 0.26 -0.23
N GLY A 146 2.14 0.26 0.54
CA GLY A 146 0.84 0.65 0.03
C GLY A 146 0.82 2.09 -0.48
N LEU A 147 1.43 3.04 0.25
CA LEU A 147 1.55 4.43 -0.21
C LEU A 147 2.32 4.55 -1.53
N ALA A 148 3.42 3.80 -1.70
CA ALA A 148 4.17 3.79 -2.95
C ALA A 148 3.29 3.33 -4.13
N HIS A 149 2.47 2.31 -3.93
CA HIS A 149 1.46 1.88 -4.92
C HIS A 149 0.41 2.96 -5.20
N LEU A 150 -0.07 3.69 -4.18
CA LEU A 150 -1.01 4.81 -4.40
C LEU A 150 -0.38 5.97 -5.18
N PHE A 151 0.95 6.15 -5.09
CA PHE A 151 1.70 7.11 -5.91
C PHE A 151 2.06 6.58 -7.31
N GLY A 152 1.65 5.36 -7.65
CA GLY A 152 1.87 4.76 -8.97
C GLY A 152 3.25 4.12 -9.15
N LEU A 153 4.00 3.90 -8.07
CA LEU A 153 5.15 3.01 -8.11
C LEU A 153 4.61 1.57 -8.13
N ASP A 154 5.17 0.75 -9.00
CA ASP A 154 4.81 -0.66 -9.12
C ASP A 154 6.08 -1.50 -9.16
N HIS A 155 5.95 -2.81 -9.07
CA HIS A 155 7.04 -3.77 -9.07
C HIS A 155 6.83 -4.86 -10.13
N GLU A 156 6.15 -4.53 -11.24
CA GLU A 156 5.90 -5.45 -12.36
C GLU A 156 7.19 -5.85 -13.10
N THR A 157 8.19 -4.97 -13.15
CA THR A 157 9.50 -5.23 -13.75
C THR A 157 10.60 -5.17 -12.69
N ASP A 158 11.72 -5.89 -12.93
CA ASP A 158 12.87 -5.87 -12.02
C ASP A 158 13.41 -4.46 -11.77
N ALA A 159 13.34 -3.58 -12.77
CA ALA A 159 13.79 -2.20 -12.66
C ALA A 159 12.86 -1.36 -11.78
N ASP A 160 11.54 -1.54 -11.95
CA ASP A 160 10.54 -0.84 -11.15
C ASP A 160 10.57 -1.34 -9.70
N ALA A 161 10.71 -2.65 -9.51
CA ALA A 161 10.91 -3.28 -8.20
C ALA A 161 12.13 -2.69 -7.49
N GLN A 162 13.31 -2.64 -8.13
CA GLN A 162 14.50 -2.06 -7.52
C GLN A 162 14.33 -0.59 -7.12
N ALA A 163 13.63 0.20 -7.94
CA ALA A 163 13.37 1.60 -7.64
C ALA A 163 12.43 1.75 -6.44
N MET A 164 11.38 0.94 -6.38
CA MET A 164 10.42 0.91 -5.28
C MET A 164 11.06 0.42 -3.98
N GLU A 165 11.77 -0.72 -4.01
CA GLU A 165 12.50 -1.29 -2.87
C GLU A 165 13.52 -0.30 -2.30
N ALA A 166 14.24 0.44 -3.16
CA ALA A 166 15.19 1.46 -2.72
C ALA A 166 14.50 2.64 -2.02
N ALA A 167 13.33 3.08 -2.53
CA ALA A 167 12.54 4.12 -1.89
C ALA A 167 11.99 3.66 -0.54
N GLU A 168 11.40 2.46 -0.48
CA GLU A 168 10.89 1.86 0.76
C GLU A 168 11.99 1.74 1.81
N THR A 169 13.16 1.22 1.43
CA THR A 169 14.33 1.07 2.32
C THR A 169 14.79 2.43 2.86
N ALA A 170 14.86 3.46 2.01
CA ALA A 170 15.28 4.80 2.44
C ALA A 170 14.28 5.45 3.42
N ILE A 171 12.99 5.25 3.19
CA ILE A 171 11.91 5.76 4.06
C ILE A 171 11.92 5.01 5.40
N LEU A 172 12.00 3.68 5.38
CA LEU A 172 12.04 2.85 6.59
C LEU A 172 13.29 3.10 7.44
N ALA A 173 14.45 3.26 6.80
CA ALA A 173 15.69 3.62 7.51
C ALA A 173 15.56 4.97 8.25
N SER A 174 14.83 5.93 7.68
CA SER A 174 14.56 7.23 8.32
C SER A 174 13.64 7.11 9.53
N LEU A 175 12.83 6.04 9.59
CA LEU A 175 11.97 5.68 10.73
C LEU A 175 12.71 4.78 11.76
N GLY A 176 13.97 4.43 11.51
CA GLY A 176 14.75 3.51 12.34
C GLY A 176 14.33 2.04 12.19
N ILE A 177 13.61 1.71 11.12
CA ILE A 177 13.15 0.36 10.80
C ILE A 177 14.20 -0.33 9.93
N ALA A 178 14.48 -1.60 10.24
CA ALA A 178 15.43 -2.40 9.49
C ALA A 178 14.98 -2.64 8.04
N ASP A 179 15.94 -2.83 7.14
CA ASP A 179 15.67 -3.16 5.74
C ASP A 179 14.85 -4.46 5.63
N PRO A 180 13.62 -4.41 5.07
CA PRO A 180 12.75 -5.57 4.97
C PRO A 180 13.24 -6.62 3.95
N TYR A 181 14.15 -6.25 3.05
CA TYR A 181 14.75 -7.10 2.01
C TYR A 181 16.14 -7.65 2.42
N GLY A 182 16.73 -7.08 3.47
CA GLY A 182 18.14 -7.20 3.86
C GLY A 182 18.54 -8.45 4.65
N ASN A 183 18.05 -9.66 4.31
CA ASN A 183 18.63 -10.91 4.84
C ASN A 183 19.50 -11.67 3.83
N MET A 184 20.02 -10.99 2.80
CA MET A 184 21.03 -11.54 1.89
C MET A 184 22.16 -10.55 1.58
N THR A 185 23.00 -10.20 2.56
CA THR A 185 24.35 -9.69 2.25
C THR A 185 25.35 -9.95 3.36
N ASP A 186 25.50 -11.21 3.76
CA ASP A 186 26.69 -11.66 4.49
C ASP A 186 27.60 -12.52 3.60
N ALA A 187 28.78 -11.95 3.31
CA ALA A 187 30.07 -12.60 3.07
C ALA A 187 30.22 -13.61 1.90
N SER A 188 30.69 -13.11 0.75
CA SER A 188 31.88 -13.67 0.07
C SER A 188 32.34 -12.76 -1.07
N GLY A 189 33.55 -12.22 -0.97
CA GLY A 189 34.23 -11.61 -2.10
C GLY A 189 34.74 -12.66 -3.07
N ASP A 190 34.72 -12.35 -4.37
CA ASP A 190 35.86 -12.56 -5.25
C ASP A 190 35.67 -11.79 -6.58
N THR A 191 36.81 -11.49 -7.18
CA THR A 191 37.05 -10.52 -8.27
C THR A 191 36.75 -11.09 -9.68
N GLU A 192 36.33 -10.19 -10.60
CA GLU A 192 36.22 -10.20 -12.09
C GLU A 192 37.20 -11.10 -12.93
N PRO A 193 37.11 -11.27 -14.31
CA PRO A 193 36.43 -10.45 -15.36
C PRO A 193 35.77 -11.19 -16.60
N ALA A 194 35.32 -10.34 -17.55
CA ALA A 194 34.54 -10.44 -18.81
C ALA A 194 34.95 -11.33 -20.02
N SER A 195 33.98 -11.56 -20.95
CA SER A 195 34.00 -11.50 -22.45
C SER A 195 32.83 -12.34 -23.05
N GLY A 196 32.15 -12.09 -24.19
CA GLY A 196 32.13 -11.06 -25.24
C GLY A 196 31.08 -11.38 -26.35
N THR A 197 30.89 -10.40 -27.25
CA THR A 197 30.43 -10.43 -28.68
C THR A 197 28.96 -10.71 -29.11
N ASP A 198 28.30 -9.63 -29.58
CA ASP A 198 27.75 -9.30 -30.93
C ASP A 198 26.80 -10.26 -31.71
N SER A 199 25.63 -9.77 -32.13
CA SER A 199 25.13 -9.74 -33.55
C SER A 199 23.61 -9.46 -33.72
N THR A 200 23.32 -8.40 -34.49
CA THR A 200 22.22 -8.08 -35.44
C THR A 200 20.94 -8.95 -35.63
N GLY A 201 19.80 -8.26 -35.76
CA GLY A 201 18.92 -8.35 -36.95
C GLY A 201 17.39 -8.52 -36.77
N GLY A 202 16.60 -7.69 -37.47
CA GLY A 202 15.37 -8.16 -38.16
C GLY A 202 14.00 -7.62 -37.72
N THR A 203 13.32 -6.96 -38.65
CA THR A 203 11.96 -6.38 -38.68
C THR A 203 10.81 -7.40 -38.66
N ASP A 204 9.62 -7.07 -38.16
CA ASP A 204 8.44 -6.67 -38.98
C ASP A 204 7.19 -6.40 -38.12
N SER A 205 6.29 -5.59 -38.67
CA SER A 205 5.04 -5.08 -38.10
C SER A 205 3.83 -5.98 -38.43
N THR A 206 2.65 -5.55 -37.94
CA THR A 206 1.26 -6.02 -38.18
C THR A 206 0.76 -6.92 -37.05
N GLY A 207 -0.34 -6.67 -36.34
CA GLY A 207 -1.46 -5.74 -36.49
C GLY A 207 -2.63 -6.41 -35.76
N GLY A 208 -3.08 -5.85 -34.64
CA GLY A 208 -4.10 -6.45 -33.77
C GLY A 208 -5.16 -5.43 -33.40
N THR A 209 -6.35 -5.63 -33.98
CA THR A 209 -7.54 -4.79 -33.85
C THR A 209 -8.01 -4.70 -32.41
N ASN A 210 -8.01 -3.50 -31.82
CA ASN A 210 -8.49 -3.27 -30.47
C ASN A 210 -10.02 -3.11 -30.49
N ILE A 211 -10.73 -4.00 -29.81
CA ILE A 211 -12.17 -3.96 -29.59
C ILE A 211 -12.44 -3.19 -28.30
N THR A 212 -12.78 -1.91 -28.45
CA THR A 212 -13.24 -1.06 -27.35
C THR A 212 -14.65 -1.47 -26.92
N GLY A 213 -14.75 -2.14 -25.77
CA GLY A 213 -15.96 -2.18 -24.95
C GLY A 213 -15.84 -1.13 -23.84
N PRO A 214 -16.94 -0.49 -23.41
CA PRO A 214 -16.90 0.56 -22.40
C PRO A 214 -16.53 -0.05 -21.03
N SER A 215 -15.37 0.32 -20.50
CA SER A 215 -14.97 -0.02 -19.14
C SER A 215 -15.70 0.93 -18.18
N GLU A 216 -16.77 0.44 -17.57
CA GLU A 216 -17.28 1.03 -16.34
C GLU A 216 -16.15 0.95 -15.30
N GLY A 217 -15.67 2.12 -14.85
CA GLY A 217 -14.55 2.28 -13.93
C GLY A 217 -14.77 1.46 -12.66
N ARG A 218 -14.11 0.30 -12.60
CA ARG A 218 -14.09 -0.56 -11.44
C ARG A 218 -12.72 -0.35 -10.82
N LYS A 219 -12.69 0.28 -9.63
CA LYS A 219 -11.48 0.43 -8.79
C LYS A 219 -10.64 -0.84 -8.89
N ARG A 220 -9.39 -0.71 -9.37
CA ARG A 220 -8.44 -1.82 -9.43
C ARG A 220 -7.67 -1.87 -8.11
N ALA A 221 -7.49 -3.07 -7.56
CA ALA A 221 -6.68 -3.28 -6.36
C ALA A 221 -5.30 -3.81 -6.75
N ALA A 222 -4.26 -3.06 -6.38
CA ALA A 222 -2.86 -3.49 -6.38
C ALA A 222 -2.53 -4.27 -5.10
N PHE A 223 -1.28 -4.71 -4.97
CA PHE A 223 -0.82 -5.42 -3.78
C PHE A 223 -0.72 -4.48 -2.58
#